data_AF-A0A9E3XSQ2-F1
#
_entry.id   AF-A0A9E3XSQ2-F1
#
_cell.length_a   1.000
_cell.length_b   1.000
_cell.length_c   1.000
_cell.angle_alpha   90.00
_cell.angle_beta   90.00
_cell.angle_gamma   90.00
#
_symmetry.space_group_name_H-M   'P 1'
#
loop_
_entity.id
_entity.type
_entity.pdbx_description
1 polymer ?
#
loop_
_entity_poly.entity_id
_entity_poly.type
_entity_poly.pdbx_seq_one_letter_code
_entity_poly.pdbx_strand_id
1 'polypeptide(L)'
;MRMRRLVVVVAATMASVLLVAPAANAATEYGSTNKWPWSGYWWPMLENGYNLYSNNGPLQKYDQYTGASAQAWEKQNHYTNDKANSWWGHCHAWASASILAPEPKAVTRGGINFTVNDVKGMTTALYYEPTFTWLSGVRVDDPNDKSSAAYKDISPAWMDYLLRYYVRYYKYPFIMDTNADSQVWNFPVFAYSRTSTQYAGGIEDVKTTVWFSSPDYNVTGTRYFSKTYTYRLQSGTLGQWSGNSVNDHPDFAWVPTGKRMGSGTNPQVTEKNVEAITGLDV
;
A
#
# COMPACT_ATOMS: atom_id res chain seq x y z
N MET A 1 53.46 -68.69 -46.46
CA MET A 1 53.01 -67.30 -46.70
C MET A 1 51.49 -67.25 -46.49
N ARG A 2 51.00 -66.82 -45.32
CA ARG A 2 49.56 -66.62 -45.05
C ARG A 2 49.39 -65.25 -44.39
N MET A 3 48.80 -64.32 -45.13
CA MET A 3 48.50 -62.93 -44.73
C MET A 3 47.53 -62.90 -43.55
N ARG A 4 47.90 -62.20 -42.47
CA ARG A 4 46.97 -61.74 -41.44
C ARG A 4 46.26 -60.48 -41.94
N ARG A 5 44.93 -60.51 -42.02
CA ARG A 5 44.12 -59.33 -42.30
C ARG A 5 44.01 -58.50 -41.02
N LEU A 6 44.49 -57.25 -41.07
CA LEU A 6 44.26 -56.25 -40.03
C LEU A 6 42.85 -55.66 -40.25
N VAL A 7 41.97 -55.80 -39.25
CA VAL A 7 40.69 -55.10 -39.22
C VAL A 7 40.92 -53.78 -38.47
N VAL A 8 40.79 -52.66 -39.16
CA VAL A 8 40.79 -51.32 -38.53
C VAL A 8 39.36 -51.00 -38.17
N VAL A 9 39.06 -50.96 -36.87
CA VAL A 9 37.78 -50.46 -36.34
C VAL A 9 37.94 -48.94 -36.16
N VAL A 10 37.24 -48.16 -36.98
CA VAL A 10 37.14 -46.71 -36.81
C VAL A 10 36.06 -46.44 -35.77
N ALA A 11 36.47 -46.08 -34.56
CA ALA A 11 35.55 -45.62 -33.51
C ALA A 11 35.10 -44.18 -33.85
N ALA A 12 33.85 -44.03 -34.28
CA ALA A 12 33.23 -42.72 -34.42
C ALA A 12 32.91 -42.17 -33.02
N THR A 13 33.70 -41.22 -32.54
CA THR A 13 33.39 -40.47 -31.32
C THR A 13 32.23 -39.52 -31.59
N MET A 14 31.02 -39.87 -31.12
CA MET A 14 29.93 -38.89 -31.00
C MET A 14 30.33 -37.85 -29.96
N ALA A 15 30.67 -36.64 -30.41
CA ALA A 15 30.74 -35.48 -29.53
C ALA A 15 29.32 -35.12 -29.11
N SER A 16 28.90 -35.59 -27.93
CA SER A 16 27.68 -35.10 -27.28
C SER A 16 27.90 -33.63 -26.92
N VAL A 17 27.33 -32.73 -27.71
CA VAL A 17 27.17 -31.33 -27.30
C VAL A 17 26.18 -31.33 -26.14
N LEU A 18 26.69 -31.35 -24.92
CA LEU A 18 25.92 -30.99 -23.74
C LEU A 18 25.46 -29.55 -23.93
N LEU A 19 24.19 -29.37 -24.29
CA LEU A 19 23.50 -28.09 -24.16
C LEU A 19 23.47 -27.77 -22.66
N VAL A 20 24.50 -27.05 -22.19
CA VAL A 20 24.48 -26.46 -20.86
C VAL A 20 23.34 -25.46 -20.86
N ALA A 21 22.23 -25.80 -20.19
CA ALA A 21 21.16 -24.85 -19.94
C ALA A 21 21.79 -23.61 -19.29
N PRO A 22 21.48 -22.39 -19.76
CA PRO A 22 22.07 -21.18 -19.20
C PRO A 22 21.84 -21.18 -17.68
N ALA A 23 22.92 -20.97 -16.92
CA ALA A 23 22.88 -21.00 -15.47
C ALA A 23 21.89 -19.95 -14.96
N ALA A 24 20.83 -20.42 -14.31
CA ALA A 24 19.87 -19.55 -13.64
C ALA A 24 20.41 -19.17 -12.26
N ASN A 25 20.53 -17.87 -11.98
CA ASN A 25 21.00 -17.38 -10.69
C ASN A 25 19.81 -16.93 -9.85
N ALA A 26 19.64 -17.53 -8.67
CA ALA A 26 18.63 -17.10 -7.71
C ALA A 26 19.17 -15.99 -6.81
N ALA A 27 18.38 -14.94 -6.58
CA ALA A 27 18.69 -13.85 -5.68
C ALA A 27 17.54 -13.62 -4.69
N THR A 28 17.84 -13.10 -3.50
CA THR A 28 16.85 -12.67 -2.51
C THR A 28 17.20 -11.27 -2.01
N GLU A 29 16.19 -10.43 -1.83
CA GLU A 29 16.31 -9.05 -1.34
C GLU A 29 15.19 -8.77 -0.34
N TYR A 30 15.50 -8.04 0.73
CA TYR A 30 14.52 -7.57 1.71
C TYR A 30 14.69 -6.06 1.92
N GLY A 31 13.57 -5.37 2.10
CA GLY A 31 13.51 -3.96 2.43
C GLY A 31 12.48 -3.70 3.52
N SER A 32 12.78 -2.74 4.39
CA SER A 32 11.84 -2.17 5.36
C SER A 32 12.18 -0.71 5.63
N THR A 33 11.14 0.08 5.91
CA THR A 33 11.19 1.50 6.25
C THR A 33 11.68 1.73 7.69
N ASN A 34 12.10 2.94 8.01
CA ASN A 34 12.54 3.31 9.37
C ASN A 34 11.37 3.40 10.36
N LYS A 35 10.19 3.80 9.87
CA LYS A 35 8.95 3.90 10.65
C LYS A 35 7.88 3.07 9.96
N TRP A 36 7.24 2.21 10.73
CA TRP A 36 6.09 1.45 10.25
C TRP A 36 4.83 2.29 10.47
N PRO A 37 4.01 2.52 9.43
CA PRO A 37 2.78 3.29 9.57
C PRO A 37 1.82 2.58 10.51
N TRP A 38 1.27 3.31 11.47
CA TRP A 38 0.39 2.73 12.49
C TRP A 38 -0.93 2.23 11.89
N SER A 39 -1.45 1.12 12.44
CA SER A 39 -2.78 0.64 12.07
C SER A 39 -3.84 1.60 12.54
N GLY A 40 -4.87 1.80 11.73
CA GLY A 40 -5.99 2.68 12.07
C GLY A 40 -7.26 2.14 11.44
N TYR A 41 -8.24 2.98 11.19
CA TYR A 41 -9.49 2.55 10.58
C TYR A 41 -9.71 3.35 9.30
N TRP A 42 -10.48 2.80 8.37
CA TRP A 42 -10.87 3.58 7.19
C TRP A 42 -12.01 4.55 7.50
N TRP A 43 -12.56 4.55 8.72
CA TRP A 43 -13.63 5.45 9.17
C TRP A 43 -14.78 5.54 8.15
N PRO A 44 -15.61 4.49 8.06
CA PRO A 44 -16.66 4.39 7.04
C PRO A 44 -17.59 5.60 7.09
N MET A 45 -18.08 6.04 5.94
CA MET A 45 -19.11 7.09 5.86
C MET A 45 -20.53 6.53 6.06
N LEU A 46 -20.69 5.20 6.08
CA LEU A 46 -21.99 4.55 6.25
C LEU A 46 -22.56 4.79 7.67
N GLU A 47 -23.84 5.20 7.74
CA GLU A 47 -24.54 5.58 8.98
C GLU A 47 -24.42 4.56 10.12
N ASN A 48 -24.40 3.26 9.80
CA ASN A 48 -24.43 2.18 10.77
C ASN A 48 -23.06 1.57 11.09
N GLY A 49 -21.96 2.19 10.64
CA GLY A 49 -20.59 1.82 11.01
C GLY A 49 -20.07 2.63 12.19
N TYR A 50 -18.96 2.18 12.82
CA TYR A 50 -18.22 3.04 13.74
C TYR A 50 -17.41 4.07 12.93
N ASN A 51 -17.94 5.27 12.84
CA ASN A 51 -17.47 6.36 11.99
C ASN A 51 -17.02 7.57 12.82
N LEU A 52 -16.45 8.58 12.17
CA LEU A 52 -15.93 9.78 12.86
C LEU A 52 -17.03 10.53 13.63
N TYR A 53 -18.27 10.49 13.12
CA TYR A 53 -19.42 11.18 13.71
C TYR A 53 -20.27 10.29 14.63
N SER A 54 -19.79 9.12 15.03
CA SER A 54 -20.54 8.18 15.87
C SER A 54 -20.81 8.76 17.26
N ASN A 55 -21.92 8.33 17.86
CA ASN A 55 -22.20 8.61 19.27
C ASN A 55 -21.09 8.03 20.16
N ASN A 56 -20.62 8.83 21.11
CA ASN A 56 -19.45 8.56 21.95
C ASN A 56 -18.18 8.25 21.14
N GLY A 57 -18.12 8.72 19.89
CA GLY A 57 -17.01 8.53 18.97
C GLY A 57 -16.02 9.71 18.94
N PRO A 58 -15.08 9.69 17.98
CA PRO A 58 -13.96 10.62 17.91
C PRO A 58 -14.39 12.09 17.96
N LEU A 59 -15.30 12.49 17.05
CA LEU A 59 -15.65 13.89 16.90
C LEU A 59 -16.67 14.39 17.93
N GLN A 60 -17.49 13.50 18.51
CA GLN A 60 -18.34 13.92 19.64
C GLN A 60 -17.50 14.29 20.86
N LYS A 61 -16.48 13.48 21.18
CA LYS A 61 -15.58 13.78 22.30
C LYS A 61 -14.72 15.01 22.01
N TYR A 62 -14.31 15.20 20.76
CA TYR A 62 -13.65 16.42 20.32
C TYR A 62 -14.55 17.66 20.56
N ASP A 63 -15.82 17.59 20.18
CA ASP A 63 -16.79 18.68 20.40
C ASP A 63 -17.01 18.94 21.90
N GLN A 64 -17.10 17.90 22.72
CA GLN A 64 -17.19 18.02 24.19
C GLN A 64 -15.99 18.77 24.80
N TYR A 65 -14.78 18.57 24.26
CA TYR A 65 -13.58 19.24 24.75
C TYR A 65 -13.43 20.67 24.24
N THR A 66 -13.80 20.91 22.97
CA THR A 66 -13.50 22.17 22.27
C THR A 66 -14.66 23.14 22.22
N GLY A 67 -15.90 22.67 22.41
CA GLY A 67 -17.12 23.43 22.12
C GLY A 67 -17.40 23.61 20.63
N ALA A 68 -16.70 22.88 19.75
CA ALA A 68 -16.91 22.93 18.30
C ALA A 68 -18.14 22.14 17.86
N SER A 69 -18.42 22.16 16.56
CA SER A 69 -19.48 21.37 15.91
C SER A 69 -18.91 20.42 14.85
N ALA A 70 -17.76 19.80 15.12
CA ALA A 70 -17.06 18.92 14.19
C ALA A 70 -17.86 17.66 13.86
N GLN A 71 -18.52 17.04 14.85
CA GLN A 71 -19.33 15.84 14.65
C GLN A 71 -20.48 16.12 13.68
N ALA A 72 -21.18 17.24 13.87
CA ALA A 72 -22.30 17.64 13.04
C ALA A 72 -21.87 17.94 11.60
N TRP A 73 -20.76 18.68 11.44
CA TRP A 73 -20.19 18.95 10.11
C TRP A 73 -19.79 17.65 9.40
N GLU A 74 -19.15 16.73 10.10
CA GLU A 74 -18.70 15.46 9.54
C GLU A 74 -19.88 14.62 9.06
N LYS A 75 -20.93 14.51 9.87
CA LYS A 75 -22.16 13.82 9.47
C LYS A 75 -22.85 14.51 8.29
N GLN A 76 -22.77 15.82 8.15
CA GLN A 76 -23.40 16.52 7.04
C GLN A 76 -22.67 16.31 5.71
N ASN A 77 -21.34 16.21 5.74
CA ASN A 77 -20.52 16.22 4.52
C ASN A 77 -19.99 14.82 4.15
N HIS A 78 -19.80 13.92 5.11
CA HIS A 78 -19.19 12.60 4.94
C HIS A 78 -20.10 11.47 5.44
N TYR A 79 -21.34 11.49 4.98
CA TYR A 79 -22.37 10.51 5.33
C TYR A 79 -22.93 9.83 4.09
N THR A 80 -23.21 8.54 4.23
CA THR A 80 -24.01 7.79 3.27
C THR A 80 -24.91 6.77 3.97
N ASN A 81 -26.07 6.50 3.38
CA ASN A 81 -26.91 5.34 3.70
C ASN A 81 -26.89 4.28 2.58
N ASP A 82 -26.11 4.52 1.53
CA ASP A 82 -25.97 3.60 0.41
C ASP A 82 -25.07 2.42 0.80
N LYS A 83 -25.69 1.26 0.98
CA LYS A 83 -25.01 0.02 1.35
C LYS A 83 -24.06 -0.48 0.26
N ALA A 84 -24.32 -0.16 -1.02
CA ALA A 84 -23.44 -0.52 -2.11
C ALA A 84 -22.09 0.23 -2.03
N ASN A 85 -22.11 1.42 -1.43
CA ASN A 85 -20.95 2.28 -1.20
C ASN A 85 -20.48 2.25 0.26
N SER A 86 -20.69 1.13 0.95
CA SER A 86 -20.24 0.93 2.34
C SER A 86 -18.72 0.99 2.54
N TRP A 87 -17.95 0.89 1.46
CA TRP A 87 -16.50 1.04 1.43
C TRP A 87 -16.03 2.50 1.49
N TRP A 88 -16.90 3.47 1.19
CA TRP A 88 -16.55 4.89 1.27
C TRP A 88 -16.11 5.27 2.68
N GLY A 89 -15.01 6.01 2.74
CA GLY A 89 -14.38 6.38 3.98
C GLY A 89 -13.16 7.25 3.77
N HIS A 90 -12.33 7.22 4.79
CA HIS A 90 -11.14 8.01 5.01
C HIS A 90 -9.87 7.16 4.90
N CYS A 91 -9.86 6.09 4.06
CA CYS A 91 -8.70 5.21 3.94
C CYS A 91 -7.45 5.98 3.48
N HIS A 92 -7.59 6.91 2.53
CA HIS A 92 -6.51 7.77 2.04
C HIS A 92 -5.98 8.70 3.12
N ALA A 93 -6.89 9.23 3.95
CA ALA A 93 -6.57 10.15 5.04
C ALA A 93 -5.89 9.42 6.20
N TRP A 94 -6.40 8.24 6.58
CA TRP A 94 -5.75 7.36 7.55
C TRP A 94 -4.36 6.95 7.06
N ALA A 95 -4.25 6.47 5.82
CA ALA A 95 -2.97 6.05 5.26
C ALA A 95 -1.95 7.21 5.30
N SER A 96 -2.37 8.43 4.97
CA SER A 96 -1.52 9.63 5.06
C SER A 96 -1.11 9.95 6.49
N ALA A 97 -2.08 10.02 7.41
CA ALA A 97 -1.84 10.28 8.82
C ALA A 97 -0.90 9.23 9.44
N SER A 98 -1.04 7.96 9.04
CA SER A 98 -0.20 6.87 9.54
C SER A 98 1.27 7.00 9.21
N ILE A 99 1.57 7.63 8.07
CA ILE A 99 2.93 7.91 7.62
C ILE A 99 3.44 9.18 8.32
N LEU A 100 2.68 10.27 8.22
CA LEU A 100 3.15 11.62 8.57
C LEU A 100 3.07 11.92 10.07
N ALA A 101 1.97 11.56 10.73
CA ALA A 101 1.78 11.88 12.14
C ALA A 101 2.45 10.84 13.07
N PRO A 102 2.94 11.24 14.25
CA PRO A 102 3.29 10.31 15.32
C PRO A 102 2.12 9.40 15.65
N GLU A 103 2.38 8.17 16.11
CA GLU A 103 1.29 7.26 16.44
C GLU A 103 0.45 7.80 17.62
N PRO A 104 -0.88 7.94 17.44
CA PRO A 104 -1.75 8.33 18.52
C PRO A 104 -1.87 7.29 19.64
N LYS A 105 -2.02 7.79 20.87
CA LYS A 105 -2.23 6.99 22.08
C LYS A 105 -3.50 7.45 22.79
N ALA A 106 -4.11 6.56 23.57
CA ALA A 106 -5.22 6.92 24.43
C ALA A 106 -4.79 7.97 25.46
N VAL A 107 -5.68 8.91 25.78
CA VAL A 107 -5.40 10.04 26.67
C VAL A 107 -6.66 10.50 27.40
N THR A 108 -6.52 10.96 28.64
CA THR A 108 -7.58 11.68 29.35
C THR A 108 -7.25 13.17 29.35
N ARG A 109 -8.17 14.00 28.85
CA ARG A 109 -7.98 15.46 28.78
C ARG A 109 -9.29 16.16 29.09
N GLY A 110 -9.26 17.19 29.94
CA GLY A 110 -10.47 17.94 30.31
C GLY A 110 -11.59 17.08 30.93
N GLY A 111 -11.23 15.99 31.63
CA GLY A 111 -12.19 15.03 32.19
C GLY A 111 -12.81 14.05 31.18
N ILE A 112 -12.41 14.12 29.90
CA ILE A 112 -12.89 13.23 28.84
C ILE A 112 -11.85 12.14 28.58
N ASN A 113 -12.30 10.89 28.50
CA ASN A 113 -11.45 9.75 28.16
C ASN A 113 -11.48 9.49 26.64
N PHE A 114 -10.39 9.84 25.97
CA PHE A 114 -10.16 9.54 24.57
C PHE A 114 -9.45 8.18 24.44
N THR A 115 -10.12 7.24 23.79
CA THR A 115 -9.53 5.95 23.40
C THR A 115 -8.51 6.15 22.29
N VAL A 116 -7.70 5.12 21.99
CA VAL A 116 -6.77 5.17 20.85
C VAL A 116 -7.50 5.44 19.54
N ASN A 117 -8.73 4.93 19.38
CA ASN A 117 -9.54 5.16 18.19
C ASN A 117 -10.06 6.59 18.12
N ASP A 118 -10.48 7.17 19.25
CA ASP A 118 -10.93 8.57 19.27
C ASP A 118 -9.80 9.49 18.76
N VAL A 119 -8.58 9.24 19.23
CA VAL A 119 -7.43 10.04 18.81
C VAL A 119 -7.04 9.75 17.36
N LYS A 120 -6.96 8.48 16.96
CA LYS A 120 -6.69 8.13 15.55
C LYS A 120 -7.73 8.73 14.61
N GLY A 121 -9.00 8.78 15.01
CA GLY A 121 -10.10 9.34 14.21
C GLY A 121 -9.96 10.84 14.01
N MET A 122 -9.74 11.62 15.08
CA MET A 122 -9.54 13.07 14.94
C MET A 122 -8.24 13.41 14.20
N THR A 123 -7.17 12.62 14.38
CA THR A 123 -5.95 12.77 13.57
C THR A 123 -6.22 12.46 12.12
N THR A 124 -6.96 11.39 11.79
CA THR A 124 -7.35 11.09 10.40
C THR A 124 -8.16 12.22 9.77
N ALA A 125 -9.08 12.85 10.52
CA ALA A 125 -9.87 13.97 10.00
C ALA A 125 -9.01 15.17 9.55
N LEU A 126 -7.89 15.46 10.23
CA LEU A 126 -6.94 16.50 9.81
C LEU A 126 -6.29 16.23 8.45
N TYR A 127 -6.13 14.95 8.11
CA TYR A 127 -5.44 14.50 6.91
C TYR A 127 -6.40 14.18 5.76
N TYR A 128 -7.66 14.67 5.81
CA TYR A 128 -8.65 14.38 4.78
C TYR A 128 -8.22 14.84 3.38
N GLU A 129 -7.60 16.01 3.30
CA GLU A 129 -6.94 16.51 2.09
C GLU A 129 -5.42 16.49 2.25
N PRO A 130 -4.76 15.34 2.04
CA PRO A 130 -3.32 15.26 2.07
C PRO A 130 -2.73 16.01 0.86
N THR A 131 -1.60 16.69 1.05
CA THR A 131 -0.73 17.00 -0.08
C THR A 131 0.08 15.75 -0.42
N PHE A 132 0.35 15.51 -1.71
CA PHE A 132 1.00 14.27 -2.13
C PHE A 132 1.86 14.46 -3.38
N THR A 133 2.79 13.54 -3.57
CA THR A 133 3.46 13.30 -4.85
C THR A 133 2.94 12.02 -5.43
N TRP A 134 2.42 12.10 -6.66
CA TRP A 134 1.95 10.94 -7.40
C TRP A 134 3.15 10.15 -7.93
N LEU A 135 3.20 8.84 -7.66
CA LEU A 135 4.34 7.99 -8.03
C LEU A 135 4.04 7.13 -9.25
N SER A 136 2.82 6.63 -9.38
CA SER A 136 2.40 5.79 -10.50
C SER A 136 0.90 5.58 -10.57
N GLY A 137 0.43 5.16 -11.73
CA GLY A 137 -0.95 4.76 -11.98
C GLY A 137 -1.87 5.91 -12.39
N VAL A 138 -3.08 5.59 -12.83
CA VAL A 138 -4.24 6.46 -13.03
C VAL A 138 -5.45 5.63 -12.62
N ARG A 139 -6.33 6.19 -11.78
CA ARG A 139 -7.52 5.46 -11.28
C ARG A 139 -8.27 4.73 -12.40
N VAL A 140 -8.63 3.48 -12.17
CA VAL A 140 -9.51 2.72 -13.05
C VAL A 140 -10.98 3.11 -12.81
N ASP A 141 -11.58 3.79 -13.78
CA ASP A 141 -13.00 4.18 -13.73
C ASP A 141 -13.94 3.01 -14.12
N ASP A 142 -13.47 2.03 -14.91
CA ASP A 142 -14.20 0.80 -15.26
C ASP A 142 -13.32 -0.46 -15.07
N PRO A 143 -13.53 -1.23 -13.98
CA PRO A 143 -12.73 -2.42 -13.70
C PRO A 143 -12.99 -3.58 -14.68
N ASN A 144 -14.00 -3.48 -15.56
CA ASN A 144 -14.29 -4.52 -16.56
C ASN A 144 -13.47 -4.35 -17.84
N ASP A 145 -12.94 -3.15 -18.11
CA ASP A 145 -12.03 -2.93 -19.24
C ASP A 145 -10.57 -3.20 -18.85
N LYS A 146 -10.23 -4.50 -18.79
CA LYS A 146 -8.86 -4.99 -18.57
C LYS A 146 -7.88 -4.62 -19.69
N SER A 147 -8.36 -4.06 -20.79
CA SER A 147 -7.52 -3.63 -21.90
C SER A 147 -7.08 -2.16 -21.78
N SER A 148 -7.78 -1.38 -20.94
CA SER A 148 -7.56 0.05 -20.73
C SER A 148 -6.14 0.36 -20.25
N ALA A 149 -5.66 1.55 -20.58
CA ALA A 149 -4.38 2.06 -20.09
C ALA A 149 -4.40 2.24 -18.56
N ALA A 150 -5.59 2.48 -17.97
CA ALA A 150 -5.80 2.55 -16.53
C ALA A 150 -5.62 1.19 -15.86
N TYR A 151 -6.09 0.08 -16.45
CA TYR A 151 -5.89 -1.26 -15.86
C TYR A 151 -4.43 -1.77 -15.96
N LYS A 152 -3.57 -1.12 -16.74
CA LYS A 152 -2.15 -1.51 -16.96
C LYS A 152 -1.18 -0.47 -16.40
N ASP A 153 -1.69 0.46 -15.61
CA ASP A 153 -1.10 1.75 -15.29
C ASP A 153 0.14 1.67 -14.39
N ILE A 154 0.20 0.74 -13.43
CA ILE A 154 1.41 0.38 -12.72
C ILE A 154 2.05 -0.87 -13.33
N SER A 155 3.10 -0.62 -14.12
CA SER A 155 3.92 -1.71 -14.63
C SER A 155 4.68 -2.41 -13.51
N PRO A 156 4.93 -3.73 -13.62
CA PRO A 156 5.69 -4.47 -12.62
C PRO A 156 7.13 -3.95 -12.45
N ALA A 157 7.76 -3.46 -13.53
CA ALA A 157 9.07 -2.82 -13.42
C ALA A 157 9.03 -1.57 -12.54
N TRP A 158 7.95 -0.79 -12.63
CA TRP A 158 7.80 0.39 -11.81
C TRP A 158 7.44 0.08 -10.36
N MET A 159 6.57 -0.91 -10.10
CA MET A 159 6.32 -1.39 -8.73
C MET A 159 7.62 -1.90 -8.07
N ASP A 160 8.40 -2.72 -8.78
CA ASP A 160 9.70 -3.21 -8.31
C ASP A 160 10.64 -2.05 -7.96
N TYR A 161 10.75 -1.06 -8.85
CA TYR A 161 11.54 0.15 -8.62
C TYR A 161 11.07 0.94 -7.39
N LEU A 162 9.77 1.21 -7.24
CA LEU A 162 9.23 1.98 -6.12
C LEU A 162 9.50 1.29 -4.79
N LEU A 163 9.32 -0.03 -4.69
CA LEU A 163 9.63 -0.80 -3.48
C LEU A 163 11.13 -0.67 -3.13
N ARG A 164 12.00 -0.87 -4.10
CA ARG A 164 13.45 -0.83 -3.88
C ARG A 164 13.94 0.57 -3.54
N TYR A 165 13.38 1.59 -4.20
CA TYR A 165 13.73 2.99 -3.97
C TYR A 165 13.17 3.52 -2.65
N TYR A 166 11.86 3.49 -2.43
CA TYR A 166 11.25 4.05 -1.23
C TYR A 166 11.49 3.20 0.01
N VAL A 167 11.21 1.89 -0.04
CA VAL A 167 11.23 1.03 1.16
C VAL A 167 12.66 0.62 1.51
N ARG A 168 13.46 0.17 0.54
CA ARG A 168 14.81 -0.33 0.84
C ARG A 168 15.86 0.77 0.92
N TYR A 169 15.95 1.65 -0.08
CA TYR A 169 16.99 2.68 -0.17
C TYR A 169 16.66 3.92 0.68
N TYR A 170 15.53 4.55 0.43
CA TYR A 170 15.12 5.79 1.10
C TYR A 170 14.53 5.55 2.51
N LYS A 171 14.18 4.30 2.83
CA LYS A 171 13.64 3.88 4.13
C LYS A 171 12.34 4.59 4.53
N TYR A 172 11.51 4.93 3.55
CA TYR A 172 10.29 5.70 3.74
C TYR A 172 9.05 4.96 3.18
N PRO A 173 7.92 4.97 3.90
CA PRO A 173 6.70 4.33 3.43
C PRO A 173 6.01 5.14 2.33
N PHE A 174 5.24 4.46 1.49
CA PHE A 174 4.36 5.09 0.51
C PHE A 174 3.01 4.36 0.50
N ILE A 175 2.02 4.90 -0.19
CA ILE A 175 0.66 4.38 -0.23
C ILE A 175 0.43 3.73 -1.58
N MET A 176 -0.23 2.58 -1.56
CA MET A 176 -0.56 1.80 -2.74
C MET A 176 -2.00 1.32 -2.65
N ASP A 177 -2.72 1.41 -3.76
CA ASP A 177 -3.95 0.65 -3.93
C ASP A 177 -3.61 -0.79 -4.28
N THR A 178 -4.09 -1.74 -3.49
CA THR A 178 -3.66 -3.14 -3.60
C THR A 178 -4.35 -3.91 -4.72
N ASN A 179 -5.45 -3.39 -5.27
CA ASN A 179 -6.32 -4.09 -6.21
C ASN A 179 -6.77 -3.14 -7.34
N ALA A 180 -6.73 -3.62 -8.58
CA ALA A 180 -7.32 -2.93 -9.73
C ALA A 180 -8.83 -3.24 -9.84
N ASP A 181 -9.62 -2.78 -8.86
CA ASP A 181 -11.09 -2.87 -8.86
C ASP A 181 -11.75 -1.49 -8.66
N SER A 182 -13.09 -1.42 -8.70
CA SER A 182 -13.80 -0.13 -8.58
C SER A 182 -13.77 0.47 -7.17
N GLN A 183 -13.38 -0.30 -6.15
CA GLN A 183 -13.23 0.18 -4.79
C GLN A 183 -11.79 0.60 -4.55
N VAL A 184 -11.61 1.88 -4.21
CA VAL A 184 -10.28 2.41 -3.98
C VAL A 184 -9.88 2.24 -2.51
N TRP A 185 -8.85 1.43 -2.27
CA TRP A 185 -8.35 1.13 -0.93
C TRP A 185 -6.89 1.53 -0.77
N ASN A 186 -6.63 2.55 0.04
CA ASN A 186 -5.28 3.08 0.24
C ASN A 186 -4.61 2.40 1.43
N PHE A 187 -3.51 1.68 1.18
CA PHE A 187 -2.75 1.02 2.23
C PHE A 187 -1.28 1.47 2.27
N PRO A 188 -0.74 1.82 3.46
CA PRO A 188 0.68 2.15 3.61
C PRO A 188 1.58 0.92 3.47
N VAL A 189 2.52 0.96 2.53
CA VAL A 189 3.58 -0.04 2.34
C VAL A 189 4.75 0.27 3.27
N PHE A 190 5.26 -0.74 3.99
CA PHE A 190 6.40 -0.55 4.91
C PHE A 190 7.50 -1.60 4.81
N ALA A 191 7.25 -2.73 4.15
CA ALA A 191 8.27 -3.74 3.92
C ALA A 191 8.00 -4.56 2.66
N TYR A 192 9.04 -5.19 2.11
CA TYR A 192 8.91 -6.21 1.07
C TYR A 192 10.02 -7.25 1.14
N SER A 193 9.75 -8.43 0.57
CA SER A 193 10.69 -9.51 0.35
C SER A 193 10.58 -9.94 -1.10
N ARG A 194 11.69 -9.96 -1.80
CA ARG A 194 11.80 -10.24 -3.23
C ARG A 194 12.71 -11.44 -3.42
N THR A 195 12.24 -12.42 -4.17
CA THR A 195 13.06 -13.51 -4.71
C THR A 195 13.04 -13.44 -6.22
N SER A 196 14.16 -13.69 -6.86
CA SER A 196 14.22 -13.69 -8.31
C SER A 196 15.13 -14.77 -8.88
N THR A 197 14.84 -15.17 -10.10
CA THR A 197 15.63 -16.09 -10.91
C THR A 197 16.02 -15.37 -12.20
N GLN A 198 17.32 -15.17 -12.41
CA GLN A 198 17.85 -14.51 -13.59
C GLN A 198 18.22 -15.52 -14.67
N TYR A 199 17.95 -15.15 -15.92
CA TYR A 199 18.25 -15.95 -17.11
C TYR A 199 19.10 -15.16 -18.11
N ALA A 200 19.62 -15.84 -19.13
CA ALA A 200 20.32 -15.21 -20.24
C ALA A 200 19.44 -14.15 -20.93
N GLY A 201 20.06 -13.12 -21.49
CA GLY A 201 19.35 -12.03 -22.17
C GLY A 201 18.73 -10.98 -21.23
N GLY A 202 19.11 -10.98 -19.94
CA GLY A 202 18.63 -9.98 -18.98
C GLY A 202 17.17 -10.16 -18.56
N ILE A 203 16.67 -11.40 -18.66
CA ILE A 203 15.33 -11.78 -18.20
C ILE A 203 15.41 -12.18 -16.74
N GLU A 204 14.46 -11.74 -15.93
CA GLU A 204 14.37 -12.06 -14.51
C GLU A 204 12.93 -12.40 -14.15
N ASP A 205 12.67 -13.62 -13.66
CA ASP A 205 11.39 -13.96 -13.04
C ASP A 205 11.45 -13.58 -11.56
N VAL A 206 10.44 -12.82 -11.10
CA VAL A 206 10.42 -12.22 -9.77
C VAL A 206 9.15 -12.61 -9.03
N LYS A 207 9.31 -12.91 -7.75
CA LYS A 207 8.22 -13.03 -6.78
C LYS A 207 8.50 -12.07 -5.62
N THR A 208 7.57 -11.16 -5.38
CA THR A 208 7.70 -10.13 -4.35
C THR A 208 6.50 -10.16 -3.40
N THR A 209 6.75 -10.41 -2.13
CA THR A 209 5.77 -10.24 -1.05
C THR A 209 5.91 -8.84 -0.47
N VAL A 210 4.83 -8.07 -0.47
CA VAL A 210 4.76 -6.69 0.05
C VAL A 210 3.90 -6.69 1.31
N TRP A 211 4.36 -6.02 2.37
CA TRP A 211 3.64 -5.84 3.62
C TRP A 211 3.05 -4.44 3.74
N PHE A 212 1.79 -4.41 4.15
CA PHE A 212 0.97 -3.22 4.25
C PHE A 212 0.46 -3.04 5.68
N SER A 213 0.37 -1.80 6.15
CA SER A 213 -0.35 -1.52 7.39
C SER A 213 -1.83 -1.85 7.21
N SER A 214 -2.38 -2.61 8.15
CA SER A 214 -3.75 -3.09 8.11
C SER A 214 -4.70 -2.14 8.83
N PRO A 215 -5.92 -1.92 8.32
CA PRO A 215 -6.95 -1.25 9.09
C PRO A 215 -7.39 -2.20 10.22
N ASP A 216 -7.23 -1.76 11.46
CA ASP A 216 -7.61 -2.51 12.64
C ASP A 216 -8.06 -1.55 13.76
N TYR A 217 -9.02 -2.01 14.54
CA TYR A 217 -9.73 -1.21 15.52
C TYR A 217 -9.13 -1.41 16.91
N ASN A 218 -8.92 -0.32 17.65
CA ASN A 218 -8.45 -0.33 19.03
C ASN A 218 -7.05 -0.94 19.22
N VAL A 219 -6.17 -0.78 18.22
CA VAL A 219 -4.78 -1.26 18.28
C VAL A 219 -3.79 -0.10 18.35
N THR A 220 -2.69 -0.33 19.05
CA THR A 220 -1.45 0.46 18.94
C THR A 220 -0.40 -0.34 18.17
N GLY A 221 0.50 0.35 17.49
CA GLY A 221 1.47 -0.21 16.56
C GLY A 221 0.89 -0.51 15.18
N THR A 222 1.66 -1.28 14.41
CA THR A 222 1.32 -1.72 13.07
C THR A 222 0.87 -3.17 13.10
N ARG A 223 -0.40 -3.41 12.82
CA ARG A 223 -0.89 -4.68 12.29
C ARG A 223 -0.71 -4.67 10.79
N TYR A 224 -0.60 -5.85 10.19
CA TYR A 224 -0.27 -5.93 8.78
C TYR A 224 -0.92 -7.10 8.08
N PHE A 225 -1.10 -6.93 6.78
CA PHE A 225 -1.36 -8.00 5.85
C PHE A 225 -0.29 -7.95 4.75
N SER A 226 -0.24 -8.96 3.90
CA SER A 226 0.70 -9.00 2.79
C SER A 226 0.04 -9.49 1.51
N LYS A 227 0.50 -8.96 0.38
CA LYS A 227 0.18 -9.49 -0.96
C LYS A 227 1.45 -9.95 -1.64
N THR A 228 1.33 -10.99 -2.45
CA THR A 228 2.45 -11.53 -3.22
C THR A 228 2.19 -11.30 -4.69
N TYR A 229 3.16 -10.65 -5.34
CA TYR A 229 3.13 -10.34 -6.76
C TYR A 229 4.17 -11.15 -7.52
N THR A 230 3.81 -11.66 -8.69
CA THR A 230 4.71 -12.39 -9.58
C THR A 230 4.79 -11.72 -10.93
N TYR A 231 6.00 -11.50 -11.44
CA TYR A 231 6.22 -10.79 -12.70
C TYR A 231 7.57 -11.15 -13.32
N ARG A 232 7.68 -10.90 -14.63
CA ARG A 232 8.92 -11.02 -15.39
C ARG A 232 9.45 -9.63 -15.72
N LEU A 233 10.71 -9.37 -15.39
CA LEU A 233 11.44 -8.18 -15.81
C LEU A 233 12.34 -8.53 -17.00
N GLN A 234 12.48 -7.56 -17.90
CA GLN A 234 13.47 -7.59 -18.98
C GLN A 234 13.99 -6.18 -19.17
N SER A 235 15.32 -6.03 -19.24
CA SER A 235 15.97 -4.73 -19.41
C SER A 235 15.38 -3.96 -20.60
N GLY A 236 15.04 -2.68 -20.39
CA GLY A 236 14.45 -1.81 -21.41
C GLY A 236 12.94 -2.00 -21.63
N THR A 237 12.26 -2.78 -20.79
CA THR A 237 10.81 -3.01 -20.86
C THR A 237 10.11 -2.56 -19.58
N LEU A 238 8.78 -2.46 -19.62
CA LEU A 238 7.93 -2.25 -18.45
C LEU A 238 7.73 -3.53 -17.60
N GLY A 239 8.30 -4.65 -18.04
CA GLY A 239 8.03 -5.97 -17.47
C GLY A 239 6.61 -6.46 -17.77
N GLN A 240 6.31 -7.67 -17.31
CA GLN A 240 5.01 -8.30 -17.49
C GLN A 240 4.57 -9.01 -16.20
N TRP A 241 3.35 -8.73 -15.76
CA TRP A 241 2.73 -9.49 -14.69
C TRP A 241 2.59 -10.96 -15.10
N SER A 242 2.64 -11.87 -14.12
CA SER A 242 2.54 -13.32 -14.34
C SER A 242 1.72 -13.97 -13.22
N GLY A 243 1.22 -15.19 -13.47
CA GLY A 243 0.39 -15.91 -12.49
C GLY A 243 -0.87 -15.12 -12.12
N ASN A 244 -1.23 -15.12 -10.83
CA ASN A 244 -2.40 -14.40 -10.34
C ASN A 244 -2.27 -12.88 -10.47
N SER A 245 -1.03 -12.36 -10.46
CA SER A 245 -0.77 -10.93 -10.58
C SER A 245 -1.08 -10.36 -11.95
N VAL A 246 -1.44 -11.17 -12.94
CA VAL A 246 -2.03 -10.66 -14.19
C VAL A 246 -3.38 -10.01 -13.94
N ASN A 247 -4.12 -10.45 -12.91
CA ASN A 247 -5.44 -9.92 -12.57
C ASN A 247 -5.49 -9.26 -11.19
N ASP A 248 -4.53 -9.58 -10.32
CA ASP A 248 -4.46 -9.08 -8.94
C ASP A 248 -3.11 -8.39 -8.71
N HIS A 249 -3.01 -7.17 -9.21
CA HIS A 249 -1.87 -6.27 -9.05
C HIS A 249 -2.34 -4.92 -8.51
N PRO A 250 -1.42 -4.08 -8.01
CA PRO A 250 -1.77 -2.74 -7.57
C PRO A 250 -2.35 -1.90 -8.70
N ASP A 251 -3.13 -0.87 -8.37
CA ASP A 251 -3.64 0.11 -9.33
C ASP A 251 -2.66 1.31 -9.38
N PHE A 252 -2.59 2.08 -8.30
CA PHE A 252 -1.73 3.25 -8.24
C PHE A 252 -0.88 3.33 -6.96
N ALA A 253 0.11 4.22 -6.99
CA ALA A 253 0.97 4.51 -5.85
C ALA A 253 1.24 6.00 -5.70
N TRP A 254 1.29 6.48 -4.46
CA TRP A 254 1.56 7.88 -4.13
C TRP A 254 2.22 8.00 -2.76
N VAL A 255 2.87 9.13 -2.50
CA VAL A 255 3.48 9.42 -1.21
C VAL A 255 2.87 10.70 -0.62
N PRO A 256 2.39 10.68 0.63
CA PRO A 256 1.88 11.88 1.27
C PRO A 256 3.05 12.79 1.66
N THR A 257 2.89 14.10 1.45
CA THR A 257 3.90 15.12 1.74
C THR A 257 3.46 16.12 2.81
N GLY A 258 2.20 16.06 3.22
CA GLY A 258 1.62 16.97 4.21
C GLY A 258 0.10 16.91 4.18
N LYS A 259 -0.53 17.98 4.69
CA LYS A 259 -1.98 18.19 4.71
C LYS A 259 -2.30 19.64 4.35
N ARG A 260 -3.49 19.89 3.83
CA ARG A 260 -4.00 21.23 3.55
C ARG A 260 -5.46 21.35 3.94
N MET A 261 -5.90 22.58 4.18
CA MET A 261 -7.33 22.88 4.28
C MET A 261 -7.93 22.96 2.88
N GLY A 262 -8.96 22.16 2.61
CA GLY A 262 -9.76 22.28 1.39
C GLY A 262 -11.23 22.01 1.67
N SER A 263 -12.05 21.99 0.61
CA SER A 263 -13.51 21.94 0.72
C SER A 263 -14.03 20.66 1.37
N GLY A 264 -13.26 19.56 1.30
CA GLY A 264 -13.60 18.32 1.99
C GLY A 264 -13.10 18.26 3.42
N THR A 265 -12.31 19.22 3.89
CA THR A 265 -11.72 19.19 5.23
C THR A 265 -12.71 19.73 6.25
N ASN A 266 -12.91 19.01 7.35
CA ASN A 266 -13.74 19.47 8.46
C ASN A 266 -13.12 20.71 9.11
N PRO A 267 -13.67 21.92 8.92
CA PRO A 267 -13.03 23.16 9.36
C PRO A 267 -13.05 23.32 10.89
N GLN A 268 -13.83 22.49 11.58
CA GLN A 268 -13.92 22.49 13.03
C GLN A 268 -12.79 21.68 13.68
N VAL A 269 -12.19 20.74 12.95
CA VAL A 269 -11.05 19.94 13.42
C VAL A 269 -9.76 20.69 13.09
N THR A 270 -9.07 21.20 14.11
CA THR A 270 -7.84 21.99 13.92
C THR A 270 -6.64 21.31 14.54
N GLU A 271 -5.46 21.50 13.95
CA GLU A 271 -4.19 21.00 14.49
C GLU A 271 -4.06 21.39 15.96
N LYS A 272 -4.14 22.68 16.26
CA LYS A 272 -4.09 23.24 17.62
C LYS A 272 -4.94 22.47 18.63
N ASN A 273 -6.19 22.14 18.30
CA ASN A 273 -7.08 21.43 19.21
C ASN A 273 -6.71 19.96 19.35
N VAL A 274 -6.32 19.29 18.26
CA VAL A 274 -5.84 17.90 18.30
C VAL A 274 -4.55 17.83 19.11
N GLU A 275 -3.59 18.73 18.91
CA GLU A 275 -2.38 18.83 19.73
C GLU A 275 -2.71 19.09 21.20
N ALA A 276 -3.66 19.99 21.50
CA ALA A 276 -4.08 20.27 22.88
C ALA A 276 -4.72 19.06 23.58
N ILE A 277 -5.42 18.20 22.85
CA ILE A 277 -6.01 16.95 23.36
C ILE A 277 -4.92 15.90 23.56
N THR A 278 -4.03 15.74 22.58
CA THR A 278 -3.20 14.54 22.41
C THR A 278 -1.75 14.71 22.87
N GLY A 279 -1.24 15.95 22.86
CA GLY A 279 0.18 16.27 23.04
C GLY A 279 1.07 15.81 21.87
N LEU A 280 0.48 15.40 20.75
CA LEU A 280 1.20 15.05 19.53
C LEU A 280 1.51 16.33 18.73
N ASP A 281 2.55 16.28 17.91
CA ASP A 281 2.86 17.25 16.85
C ASP A 281 2.29 16.66 15.55
N VAL A 282 1.14 17.17 15.08
CA VAL A 282 0.29 16.52 14.06
C VAL A 282 0.14 17.32 12.78
#